data_AF-A0A1U8IZB8-F1
#
_entry.id   AF-A0A1U8IZB8-F1
#
_cell.length_a   1.000
_cell.length_b   1.000
_cell.length_c   1.000
_cell.angle_alpha   90.00
_cell.angle_beta   90.00
_cell.angle_gamma   90.00
#
_symmetry.space_group_name_H-M   'P 1'
#
loop_
_entity.id
_entity.type
_entity.pdbx_description
1 polymer ?
#
loop_
_entity_poly.entity_id
_entity_poly.type
_entity_poly.pdbx_seq_one_letter_code
_entity_poly.pdbx_strand_id
1 'polypeptide(L)'
;MNEWFTKYLRTNPTIQQPPPLVSQPIPKVPQGPKPVRIGKPQIDKIRKHEAEKFRATVDVDLEWAEFWVENSIRVFDKLSCTPAECLRCAVSLQKDTTYHWWNTITSVAPRENVTWEFFQAEFRKKYVSQRFMDQKKKEFLELKQVNMTVSEYKREFV
;
A
#
# COMPACT_ATOMS: atom_id res chain seq x y z
N MET A 1 -10.81 -17.31 46.95
CA MET A 1 -12.19 -17.43 46.42
C MET A 1 -13.09 -16.76 47.45
N ASN A 2 -13.71 -15.64 47.10
CA ASN A 2 -14.01 -14.58 48.07
C ASN A 2 -15.39 -14.79 48.71
N GLU A 3 -15.46 -14.62 50.04
CA GLU A 3 -16.67 -14.86 50.87
C GLU A 3 -17.90 -14.05 50.41
N TRP A 4 -17.68 -12.95 49.71
CA TRP A 4 -18.73 -12.16 49.07
C TRP A 4 -19.55 -12.96 48.05
N PHE A 5 -18.88 -13.82 47.26
CA PHE A 5 -19.53 -14.60 46.20
C PHE A 5 -20.45 -15.68 46.81
N THR A 6 -20.05 -16.26 47.92
CA THR A 6 -20.84 -17.27 48.65
C THR A 6 -22.05 -16.67 49.33
N LYS A 7 -21.96 -15.41 49.81
CA LYS A 7 -23.09 -14.70 50.41
C LYS A 7 -24.16 -14.32 49.37
N TYR A 8 -23.73 -13.93 48.17
CA TYR A 8 -24.63 -13.55 47.06
C TYR A 8 -25.54 -14.69 46.59
N LEU A 9 -25.01 -15.92 46.49
CA LEU A 9 -25.77 -17.09 46.04
C LEU A 9 -26.77 -17.61 47.10
N ARG A 10 -26.53 -17.35 48.39
CA ARG A 10 -27.40 -17.82 49.48
C ARG A 10 -28.68 -16.98 49.63
N THR A 11 -28.64 -15.70 49.24
CA THR A 11 -29.74 -14.74 49.49
C THR A 11 -30.68 -14.53 48.31
N ASN A 12 -30.45 -15.18 47.14
CA ASN A 12 -31.31 -15.05 45.95
C ASN A 12 -31.73 -16.42 45.40
N PRO A 13 -32.81 -17.04 45.92
CA PRO A 13 -33.28 -18.35 45.46
C PRO A 13 -34.11 -18.30 44.16
N THR A 14 -34.29 -17.12 43.56
CA THR A 14 -35.17 -16.94 42.39
C THR A 14 -34.39 -16.50 41.17
N ILE A 15 -33.47 -17.34 40.70
CA ILE A 15 -33.03 -17.25 39.30
C ILE A 15 -34.02 -18.11 38.51
N GLN A 16 -35.06 -17.46 37.97
CA GLN A 16 -35.94 -18.13 37.01
C GLN A 16 -35.09 -18.58 35.82
N GLN A 17 -35.14 -19.87 35.49
CA GLN A 17 -34.66 -20.36 34.20
C GLN A 17 -35.40 -19.61 33.08
N PRO A 18 -34.71 -19.13 32.03
CA PRO A 18 -35.39 -18.57 30.88
C PRO A 18 -36.32 -19.64 30.28
N PRO A 19 -37.53 -19.28 29.82
CA PRO A 19 -38.37 -20.24 29.11
C PRO A 19 -37.65 -20.76 27.85
N PRO A 20 -37.95 -21.99 27.39
CA PRO A 20 -37.31 -22.55 26.20
C PRO A 20 -37.58 -21.64 25.00
N LEU A 21 -36.50 -21.21 24.33
CA LEU A 21 -36.58 -20.41 23.11
C LEU A 21 -37.29 -21.20 22.02
N VAL A 22 -38.51 -20.79 21.68
CA VAL A 22 -39.20 -21.20 20.45
C VAL A 22 -38.36 -20.70 19.27
N SER A 23 -38.02 -21.59 18.33
CA SER A 23 -37.32 -21.28 17.09
C SER A 23 -38.08 -20.22 16.29
N GLN A 24 -37.65 -18.96 16.37
CA GLN A 24 -38.10 -17.94 15.43
C GLN A 24 -37.24 -17.96 14.15
N PRO A 25 -37.82 -17.65 12.97
CA PRO A 25 -37.04 -17.50 11.76
C PRO A 25 -36.08 -16.32 11.91
N ILE A 26 -34.78 -16.58 11.82
CA ILE A 26 -33.72 -15.57 11.93
C ILE A 26 -33.96 -14.46 10.88
N PRO A 27 -34.06 -13.18 11.27
CA PRO A 27 -34.01 -12.08 10.31
C PRO A 27 -32.65 -12.08 9.61
N LYS A 28 -32.65 -12.19 8.27
CA LYS A 28 -31.42 -12.14 7.47
C LYS A 28 -30.75 -10.76 7.65
N VAL A 29 -29.69 -10.72 8.45
CA VAL A 29 -28.80 -9.55 8.56
C VAL A 29 -28.21 -9.25 7.16
N PRO A 30 -28.18 -7.98 6.69
CA PRO A 30 -27.45 -7.62 5.49
C PRO A 30 -25.99 -8.00 5.69
N GLN A 31 -25.46 -8.88 4.82
CA GLN A 31 -24.04 -9.21 4.85
C GLN A 31 -23.25 -7.91 4.69
N GLY A 32 -22.56 -7.48 5.77
CA GLY A 32 -21.56 -6.42 5.69
C GLY A 32 -20.50 -6.77 4.63
N PRO A 33 -19.72 -5.79 4.14
CA PRO A 33 -18.75 -6.00 3.08
C PRO A 33 -17.86 -7.20 3.44
N LYS A 34 -17.92 -8.25 2.63
CA LYS A 34 -17.12 -9.46 2.83
C LYS A 34 -15.64 -9.07 2.92
N PRO A 35 -14.85 -9.65 3.83
CA PRO A 35 -13.40 -9.51 3.78
C PRO A 35 -12.95 -10.01 2.41
N VAL A 36 -12.48 -9.10 1.55
CA VAL A 36 -11.94 -9.44 0.24
C VAL A 36 -10.85 -10.48 0.46
N ARG A 37 -10.98 -11.66 -0.15
CA ARG A 37 -9.98 -12.73 -0.04
C ARG A 37 -8.65 -12.20 -0.57
N ILE A 38 -7.72 -11.99 0.35
CA ILE A 38 -6.44 -11.33 0.16
C ILE A 38 -5.47 -12.22 -0.64
N GLY A 39 -5.23 -11.83 -1.90
CA GLY A 39 -3.90 -11.66 -2.51
C GLY A 39 -2.89 -12.80 -2.47
N LYS A 40 -3.06 -13.82 -3.31
CA LYS A 40 -1.97 -14.63 -3.89
C LYS A 40 -1.94 -14.60 -5.43
N PRO A 41 -3.10 -14.64 -6.13
CA PRO A 41 -3.12 -14.76 -7.60
C PRO A 41 -2.63 -13.53 -8.40
N GLN A 42 -2.65 -12.31 -7.84
CA GLN A 42 -2.23 -11.10 -8.58
C GLN A 42 -0.74 -10.78 -8.42
N ILE A 43 -0.16 -11.00 -7.24
CA ILE A 43 1.28 -10.77 -7.02
C ILE A 43 2.12 -11.71 -7.88
N ASP A 44 1.69 -12.96 -8.04
CA ASP A 44 2.38 -13.91 -8.92
C ASP A 44 2.32 -13.48 -10.38
N LYS A 45 1.21 -12.89 -10.84
CA LYS A 45 1.11 -12.30 -12.18
C LYS A 45 2.06 -11.12 -12.32
N ILE A 46 2.12 -10.23 -11.33
CA ILE A 46 2.98 -9.04 -11.33
C ILE A 46 4.46 -9.41 -11.34
N ARG A 47 4.86 -10.40 -10.53
CA ARG A 47 6.23 -10.94 -10.54
C ARG A 47 6.57 -11.61 -11.87
N LYS A 48 5.60 -12.26 -12.52
CA LYS A 48 5.76 -12.83 -13.86
C LYS A 48 5.91 -11.76 -14.95
N HIS A 49 5.41 -10.54 -14.71
CA HIS A 49 5.54 -9.39 -15.60
C HIS A 49 6.68 -8.45 -15.16
N GLU A 50 7.67 -8.97 -14.43
CA GLU A 50 8.94 -8.28 -14.11
C GLU A 50 8.86 -7.07 -13.17
N ALA A 51 7.76 -6.87 -12.42
CA ALA A 51 7.82 -5.88 -11.34
C ALA A 51 8.79 -6.36 -10.24
N GLU A 52 9.89 -5.63 -10.10
CA GLU A 52 10.97 -5.98 -9.19
C GLU A 52 10.62 -5.63 -7.74
N LYS A 53 11.25 -6.32 -6.78
CA LYS A 53 11.07 -6.02 -5.35
C LYS A 53 11.92 -4.81 -4.97
N PHE A 54 11.34 -3.84 -4.27
CA PHE A 54 12.09 -2.67 -3.79
C PHE A 54 12.75 -2.95 -2.44
N ARG A 55 14.02 -2.58 -2.33
CA ARG A 55 14.78 -2.62 -1.07
C ARG A 55 15.57 -1.33 -0.95
N ALA A 56 15.34 -0.58 0.12
CA ALA A 56 16.18 0.56 0.44
C ALA A 56 17.49 0.10 1.11
N THR A 57 18.63 0.29 0.43
CA THR A 57 19.99 0.21 0.96
C THR A 57 20.52 1.60 1.33
N VAL A 58 21.69 1.69 1.98
CA VAL A 58 22.30 3.00 2.34
C VAL A 58 22.71 3.77 1.08
N ASP A 59 23.04 3.06 0.00
CA ASP A 59 23.39 3.58 -1.33
C ASP A 59 22.28 3.28 -2.35
N VAL A 60 21.01 3.59 -2.05
CA VAL A 60 20.00 3.58 -3.11
C VAL A 60 20.37 4.67 -4.10
N ASP A 61 20.72 4.25 -5.31
CA ASP A 61 20.81 5.15 -6.44
C ASP A 61 19.43 5.79 -6.62
N LEU A 62 19.39 7.11 -6.50
CA LEU A 62 18.16 7.92 -6.57
C LEU A 62 17.39 7.63 -7.87
N GLU A 63 18.12 7.29 -8.93
CA GLU A 63 17.62 6.87 -10.22
C GLU A 63 16.90 5.51 -10.15
N TRP A 64 17.35 4.60 -9.27
CA TRP A 64 16.73 3.29 -9.08
C TRP A 64 15.38 3.37 -8.37
N ALA A 65 15.19 4.34 -7.47
CA ALA A 65 13.90 4.56 -6.81
C ALA A 65 12.83 5.09 -7.77
N GLU A 66 13.18 6.06 -8.62
CA GLU A 66 12.26 6.58 -9.63
C GLU A 66 11.98 5.52 -10.71
N PHE A 67 13.03 4.85 -11.20
CA PHE A 67 12.90 3.73 -12.14
C PHE A 67 11.98 2.64 -11.61
N TRP A 68 12.08 2.30 -10.32
CA TRP A 68 11.23 1.29 -9.71
C TRP A 68 9.75 1.70 -9.71
N VAL A 69 9.43 2.96 -9.41
CA VAL A 69 8.06 3.48 -9.43
C VAL A 69 7.52 3.46 -10.86
N GLU A 70 8.28 3.95 -11.83
CA GLU A 70 7.88 4.00 -13.24
C GLU A 70 7.66 2.60 -13.84
N ASN A 71 8.58 1.67 -13.56
CA ASN A 71 8.43 0.28 -14.00
C ASN A 71 7.19 -0.38 -13.37
N SER A 72 6.93 -0.11 -12.09
CA SER A 72 5.73 -0.62 -11.41
C SER A 72 4.44 -0.08 -12.03
N ILE A 73 4.38 1.22 -12.33
CA ILE A 73 3.24 1.85 -13.04
C ILE A 73 3.04 1.16 -14.39
N ARG A 74 4.09 1.01 -15.19
CA ARG A 74 4.03 0.35 -16.50
C ARG A 74 3.49 -1.08 -16.43
N VAL A 75 3.95 -1.86 -15.44
CA VAL A 75 3.47 -3.24 -15.24
C VAL A 75 2.00 -3.25 -14.79
N PHE A 76 1.61 -2.35 -13.89
CA PHE A 76 0.24 -2.28 -13.41
C PHE A 76 -0.74 -1.84 -14.50
N ASP A 77 -0.36 -0.89 -15.35
CA ASP A 77 -1.16 -0.47 -16.51
C ASP A 77 -1.35 -1.61 -17.50
N LYS A 78 -0.27 -2.35 -17.81
CA LYS A 78 -0.33 -3.55 -18.67
C LYS A 78 -1.26 -4.63 -18.12
N LEU A 79 -1.40 -4.70 -16.80
CA LEU A 79 -2.28 -5.64 -16.12
C LEU A 79 -3.68 -5.07 -15.85
N SER A 80 -3.93 -3.83 -16.25
CA SER A 80 -5.18 -3.10 -16.02
C SER A 80 -5.60 -3.11 -14.53
N CYS A 81 -4.60 -2.94 -13.65
CA CYS A 81 -4.83 -2.86 -12.22
C CYS A 81 -5.61 -1.59 -11.87
N THR A 82 -6.60 -1.72 -11.00
CA THR A 82 -7.25 -0.58 -10.36
C THR A 82 -6.28 0.12 -9.39
N PRO A 83 -6.46 1.41 -9.07
CA PRO A 83 -5.59 2.11 -8.11
C PRO A 83 -5.45 1.39 -6.76
N ALA A 84 -6.54 0.79 -6.27
CA ALA A 84 -6.53 0.00 -5.05
C ALA A 84 -5.71 -1.30 -5.18
N GLU A 85 -5.70 -1.94 -6.36
CA GLU A 85 -4.84 -3.08 -6.65
C GLU A 85 -3.38 -2.66 -6.75
N CYS A 86 -3.07 -1.58 -7.49
CA CYS A 86 -1.72 -1.02 -7.61
C CYS A 86 -1.09 -0.78 -6.24
N LEU A 87 -1.84 -0.09 -5.36
CA LEU A 87 -1.38 0.19 -4.00
C LEU A 87 -1.07 -1.09 -3.22
N ARG A 88 -2.00 -2.05 -3.20
CA ARG A 88 -1.77 -3.33 -2.50
C ARG A 88 -0.54 -4.05 -3.03
N CYS A 89 -0.35 -4.04 -4.35
CA CYS A 89 0.76 -4.72 -5.00
C CYS A 89 2.09 -4.02 -4.70
N ALA A 90 2.16 -2.70 -4.85
CA ALA A 90 3.36 -1.93 -4.56
C ALA A 90 3.80 -2.08 -3.10
N VAL A 91 2.87 -2.01 -2.14
CA VAL A 91 3.17 -2.23 -0.72
C VAL A 91 3.71 -3.64 -0.47
N SER A 92 3.17 -4.66 -1.16
CA SER A 92 3.66 -6.04 -1.04
C SER A 92 5.03 -6.29 -1.67
N LEU A 93 5.46 -5.42 -2.59
CA LEU A 93 6.76 -5.49 -3.25
C LEU A 93 7.87 -4.80 -2.45
N GLN A 94 7.51 -3.99 -1.44
CA GLN A 94 8.47 -3.39 -0.51
C GLN A 94 9.06 -4.40 0.46
N LYS A 95 10.28 -4.14 0.92
CA LYS A 95 10.96 -4.92 1.96
C LYS A 95 11.43 -4.05 3.11
N ASP A 96 11.62 -4.71 4.25
CA ASP A 96 12.34 -4.23 5.43
C ASP A 96 12.00 -2.78 5.82
N THR A 97 12.97 -1.88 5.70
CA THR A 97 12.90 -0.48 6.13
C THR A 97 11.85 0.32 5.37
N THR A 98 11.65 0.04 4.08
CA THR A 98 10.63 0.70 3.25
C THR A 98 9.23 0.32 3.72
N TYR A 99 9.00 -0.97 3.99
CA TYR A 99 7.71 -1.44 4.49
C TYR A 99 7.38 -0.86 5.87
N HIS A 100 8.36 -0.79 6.78
CA HIS A 100 8.17 -0.16 8.09
C HIS A 100 7.90 1.34 7.99
N TRP A 101 8.60 2.05 7.10
CA TRP A 101 8.32 3.45 6.82
C TRP A 101 6.89 3.66 6.29
N TRP A 102 6.45 2.84 5.33
CA TRP A 102 5.10 2.90 4.79
C TRP A 102 4.02 2.71 5.87
N ASN A 103 4.20 1.75 6.78
CA ASN A 103 3.29 1.54 7.90
C ASN A 103 3.27 2.74 8.87
N THR A 104 4.40 3.42 9.04
CA THR A 104 4.49 4.60 9.90
C THR A 104 3.68 5.76 9.32
N ILE A 105 3.85 6.07 8.03
CA ILE A 105 3.14 7.19 7.41
C ILE A 105 1.62 6.93 7.31
N THR A 106 1.22 5.68 7.08
CA THR A 106 -0.19 5.31 7.01
C THR A 106 -0.86 5.24 8.38
N SER A 107 -0.10 5.10 9.47
CA SER A 107 -0.65 5.15 10.83
C SER A 107 -1.13 6.53 11.25
N VAL A 108 -0.58 7.59 10.64
CA VAL A 108 -0.91 8.99 10.93
C VAL A 108 -1.76 9.66 9.85
N ALA A 109 -1.94 9.01 8.69
CA ALA A 109 -2.78 9.49 7.61
C ALA A 109 -4.24 9.03 7.78
N PRO A 110 -5.24 9.87 7.46
CA PRO A 110 -6.63 9.45 7.35
C PRO A 110 -6.77 8.30 6.35
N ARG A 111 -7.61 7.30 6.65
CA ARG A 111 -7.75 6.11 5.80
C ARG A 111 -8.23 6.45 4.40
N GLU A 112 -9.05 7.47 4.25
CA GLU A 112 -9.56 7.93 2.95
C GLU A 112 -8.46 8.50 2.06
N ASN A 113 -7.37 8.98 2.65
CA ASN A 113 -6.25 9.58 1.94
C ASN A 113 -5.19 8.57 1.50
N VAL A 114 -5.24 7.32 1.98
CA VAL A 114 -4.27 6.28 1.63
C VAL A 114 -4.62 5.68 0.27
N THR A 115 -4.29 6.42 -0.79
CA THR A 115 -4.51 6.05 -2.19
C THR A 115 -3.20 5.69 -2.91
N TRP A 116 -3.30 5.26 -4.16
CA TRP A 116 -2.14 5.00 -5.02
C TRP A 116 -1.33 6.27 -5.31
N GLU A 117 -2.01 7.40 -5.45
CA GLU A 117 -1.42 8.71 -5.69
C GLU A 117 -0.68 9.20 -4.44
N PHE A 118 -1.30 9.01 -3.26
CA PHE A 118 -0.65 9.30 -1.98
C PHE A 118 0.62 8.47 -1.80
N PHE A 119 0.58 7.18 -2.14
CA PHE A 119 1.75 6.32 -2.12
C PHE A 119 2.88 6.85 -3.01
N GLN A 120 2.59 7.15 -4.28
CA GLN A 120 3.60 7.63 -5.22
C GLN A 120 4.24 8.94 -4.72
N ALA A 121 3.42 9.87 -4.22
CA ALA A 121 3.89 11.15 -3.69
C ALA A 121 4.82 10.97 -2.48
N GLU A 122 4.40 10.22 -1.47
CA GLU A 122 5.21 9.99 -0.27
C GLU A 122 6.44 9.14 -0.57
N PHE A 123 6.34 8.15 -1.46
CA PHE A 123 7.47 7.31 -1.86
C PHE A 123 8.54 8.14 -2.57
N ARG A 124 8.13 8.96 -3.55
CA ARG A 124 9.04 9.89 -4.22
C ARG A 124 9.64 10.88 -3.23
N LYS A 125 8.85 11.50 -2.36
CA LYS A 125 9.37 12.41 -1.34
C LYS A 125 10.40 11.74 -0.41
N LYS A 126 10.21 10.46 -0.08
CA LYS A 126 11.09 9.71 0.81
C LYS A 126 12.40 9.29 0.15
N TYR A 127 12.33 8.82 -1.10
CA TYR A 127 13.45 8.17 -1.77
C TYR A 127 14.06 8.98 -2.91
N VAL A 128 13.33 9.95 -3.47
CA VAL A 128 13.81 10.88 -4.49
C VAL A 128 14.19 12.19 -3.80
N SER A 129 15.49 12.42 -3.63
CA SER A 129 16.00 13.63 -3.00
C SER A 129 15.64 14.87 -3.83
N GLN A 130 15.31 15.97 -3.14
CA GLN A 130 15.12 17.27 -3.79
C GLN A 130 16.35 17.66 -4.63
N ARG A 131 17.56 17.32 -4.14
CA ARG A 131 18.83 17.55 -4.84
C ARG A 131 18.91 16.84 -6.18
N PHE A 132 18.40 15.61 -6.30
CA PHE A 132 18.33 14.89 -7.56
C PHE A 132 17.36 15.56 -8.54
N MET A 133 16.18 15.97 -8.05
CA MET A 133 15.22 16.71 -8.85
C MET A 133 15.82 18.04 -9.35
N ASP A 134 16.56 18.74 -8.49
CA ASP A 134 17.22 19.99 -8.86
C ASP A 134 18.37 19.76 -9.84
N GLN A 135 19.10 18.65 -9.72
CA GLN A 135 20.15 18.24 -10.65
C GLN A 135 19.58 17.90 -12.03
N LYS A 136 18.53 17.07 -12.12
CA LYS A 136 17.84 16.76 -13.39
C LYS A 136 17.23 18.02 -14.03
N LYS A 137 16.66 18.93 -13.22
CA LYS A 137 16.21 20.25 -13.72
C LYS A 137 17.36 21.09 -14.27
N LYS A 138 18.50 21.10 -13.60
CA LYS A 138 19.70 21.80 -14.08
C LYS A 138 20.19 21.22 -15.39
N GLU A 139 20.31 19.89 -15.49
CA GLU A 139 20.65 19.19 -16.73
C GLU A 139 19.67 19.52 -17.86
N PHE A 140 18.37 19.56 -17.57
CA PHE A 140 17.33 19.97 -18.53
C PHE A 140 17.43 21.44 -18.97
N LEU A 141 17.84 22.35 -18.08
CA LEU A 141 18.05 23.76 -18.42
C LEU A 141 19.35 24.00 -19.19
N GLU A 142 20.38 23.19 -18.92
CA GLU A 142 21.67 23.24 -19.61
C GLU A 142 21.67 22.44 -20.92
N LEU A 143 20.61 21.65 -21.15
CA LEU A 143 20.36 20.88 -22.35
C LEU A 143 20.31 21.78 -23.57
N LYS A 144 21.32 21.64 -24.43
CA LYS A 144 21.42 22.33 -25.71
C LYS A 144 21.61 21.29 -26.79
N GLN A 145 20.88 21.43 -27.89
CA GLN A 145 21.07 20.58 -29.07
C GLN A 145 22.50 20.69 -29.64
N VAL A 146 23.16 21.84 -29.45
CA VAL A 146 24.49 22.17 -29.97
C VAL A 146 24.61 21.79 -31.46
N ASN A 147 25.45 20.80 -31.81
CA ASN A 147 25.66 20.31 -33.18
C ASN A 147 24.94 18.98 -33.46
N MET A 148 24.14 18.48 -32.53
CA MET A 148 23.37 17.25 -32.73
C MET A 148 22.25 17.49 -33.74
N THR A 149 22.01 16.52 -34.60
CA THR A 149 20.76 16.51 -35.37
C THR A 149 19.57 16.35 -34.43
N VAL A 150 18.39 16.83 -34.85
CA VAL A 150 17.15 16.70 -34.06
C VAL A 150 16.88 15.23 -33.69
N SER A 151 17.24 14.30 -34.57
CA SER A 151 17.10 12.86 -34.35
C SER A 151 18.05 12.32 -33.28
N GLU A 152 19.31 12.78 -33.25
CA GLU A 152 20.29 12.38 -32.23
C GLU A 152 19.93 12.97 -30.86
N TYR A 153 19.52 14.24 -30.85
CA TYR A 153 19.04 14.90 -29.65
C TYR A 153 17.83 14.19 -29.03
N LYS A 154 16.85 13.81 -29.86
CA LYS A 154 15.68 13.05 -29.40
C LYS A 154 16.07 11.71 -28.78
N ARG A 155 16.99 10.96 -29.40
CA ARG A 155 17.41 9.66 -28.88
C ARG A 155 18.09 9.76 -27.52
N GLU A 156 18.80 10.85 -27.27
CA GLU A 156 19.63 11.00 -26.07
C GLU A 156 18.86 11.62 -24.89
N PHE A 157 17.78 12.38 -25.16
CA PHE A 157 17.11 13.20 -24.13
C PHE A 157 15.57 13.20 -24.14
N VAL A 158 14.90 12.46 -25.04
CA VAL A 158 13.43 12.36 -25.14
C VAL A 158 12.98 10.90 -25.13
#